data_AF-A0A8D8B9B8-F1
#
_entry.id   AF-A0A8D8B9B8-F1
#
_cell.length_a   1.000
_cell.length_b   1.000
_cell.length_c   1.000
_cell.angle_alpha   90.00
_cell.angle_beta   90.00
_cell.angle_gamma   90.00
#
_symmetry.space_group_name_H-M   'P 1'
#
loop_
_entity.id
_entity.type
_entity.pdbx_description
1 polymer ?
#
loop_
_entity_poly.entity_id
_entity_poly.type
_entity_poly.pdbx_seq_one_letter_code
_entity_poly.pdbx_strand_id
1 'polypeptide(L)'
;EWYHEYSEEPFVGFYKVFTPGVMIRDPDLVKAVLVRDYASFSANDFPVDAEADPLLIYNPFVVDGVRWRKSRQLLSPLYTASRMRQLFPAMERICDQLVEYVGGHVGRDLE
;
A
#
# COMPACT_ATOMS: atom_id res chain seq x y z
N GLU A 1 -9.56 15.93 -9.90
CA GLU A 1 -9.93 16.90 -10.95
C GLU A 1 -8.98 16.83 -12.14
N TRP A 2 -7.66 17.07 -11.98
CA TRP A 2 -6.70 16.98 -13.08
C TRP A 2 -6.64 15.61 -13.80
N TYR A 3 -6.82 14.51 -13.06
CA TYR A 3 -6.97 13.17 -13.65
C TYR A 3 -8.23 13.03 -14.54
N HIS A 4 -9.23 13.88 -14.47
CA HIS A 4 -10.35 13.82 -15.42
C HIS A 4 -10.26 14.92 -16.47
N GLU A 5 -9.65 16.05 -16.12
CA GLU A 5 -9.45 17.19 -17.01
C GLU A 5 -8.54 16.87 -18.20
N TYR A 6 -7.44 16.15 -17.98
CA TYR A 6 -6.47 15.81 -19.02
C TYR A 6 -6.61 14.35 -19.47
N SER A 7 -7.83 13.89 -19.74
CA SER A 7 -8.12 12.46 -19.99
C SER A 7 -7.38 11.83 -21.15
N GLU A 8 -7.10 12.64 -22.17
CA GLU A 8 -6.46 12.21 -23.41
C GLU A 8 -4.93 12.17 -23.31
N GLU A 9 -4.35 12.72 -22.25
CA GLU A 9 -2.90 12.82 -22.10
C GLU A 9 -2.33 11.60 -21.37
N PRO A 10 -1.21 11.02 -21.85
CA PRO A 10 -0.60 9.83 -21.25
C PRO A 10 0.03 10.12 -19.89
N PHE A 11 0.42 11.37 -19.64
CA PHE A 11 0.91 11.86 -18.35
C PHE A 11 0.71 13.37 -18.25
N VAL A 12 0.70 13.89 -17.02
CA VAL A 12 0.56 15.32 -16.72
C VAL A 12 1.63 15.74 -15.73
N GLY A 13 2.39 16.79 -16.06
CA GLY A 13 3.33 17.39 -15.13
C GLY A 13 2.62 18.26 -14.09
N PHE A 14 3.10 18.24 -12.85
CA PHE A 14 2.58 19.10 -11.78
C PHE A 14 3.70 19.46 -10.80
N TYR A 15 3.42 20.36 -9.86
CA TYR A 15 4.33 20.65 -8.75
C TYR A 15 3.72 20.18 -7.42
N LYS A 16 4.44 19.30 -6.72
CA LYS A 16 4.23 18.99 -5.31
C LYS A 16 4.88 20.09 -4.47
N VAL A 17 4.12 21.16 -4.24
CA VAL A 17 4.56 22.40 -3.57
C VAL A 17 5.72 23.08 -4.31
N PHE A 18 6.95 22.59 -4.16
CA PHE A 18 8.15 23.11 -4.83
C PHE A 18 8.89 22.05 -5.67
N THR A 19 8.45 20.80 -5.61
CA THR A 19 9.09 19.68 -6.31
C THR A 19 8.29 19.34 -7.56
N PRO A 20 8.88 19.33 -8.77
CA PRO A 20 8.18 18.85 -9.95
C PRO A 20 7.84 17.36 -9.82
N GLY A 21 6.65 16.99 -10.27
CA GLY A 21 6.13 15.64 -10.28
C GLY A 21 5.43 15.33 -11.59
N VAL A 22 5.19 14.03 -11.83
CA VAL A 22 4.51 13.55 -13.04
C VAL A 22 3.39 12.60 -12.61
N MET A 23 2.16 12.93 -13.02
CA MET A 23 0.99 12.05 -12.90
C MET A 23 0.92 11.16 -14.13
N ILE A 24 1.24 9.88 -13.97
CA ILE A 24 1.18 8.90 -15.06
C ILE A 24 -0.24 8.35 -15.18
N ARG A 25 -0.73 8.23 -16.41
CA ARG A 25 -2.09 7.78 -16.70
C ARG A 25 -2.16 6.64 -17.70
N ASP A 26 -1.26 6.65 -18.67
CA ASP A 26 -1.16 5.59 -19.67
C ASP A 26 -0.77 4.25 -19.00
N PRO A 27 -1.54 3.17 -19.21
CA PRO A 27 -1.26 1.88 -18.58
C PRO A 27 0.12 1.29 -18.92
N ASP A 28 0.63 1.53 -20.12
CA ASP A 28 1.96 1.06 -20.52
C ASP A 28 3.05 1.86 -19.80
N LEU A 29 2.86 3.16 -19.58
CA LEU A 29 3.74 3.97 -18.73
C LEU A 29 3.66 3.57 -17.25
N VAL A 30 2.45 3.27 -16.73
CA VAL A 30 2.28 2.75 -15.35
C VAL A 30 3.06 1.45 -15.20
N LYS A 31 2.94 0.53 -16.16
CA LYS A 31 3.66 -0.74 -16.15
C LYS A 31 5.17 -0.54 -16.32
N ALA A 32 5.59 0.43 -17.12
CA ALA A 32 7.00 0.81 -17.24
C ALA A 32 7.57 1.19 -15.88
N VAL A 33 6.95 2.13 -15.18
CA VAL A 33 7.44 2.66 -13.91
C VAL A 33 7.34 1.65 -12.76
N LEU A 34 6.18 1.00 -12.60
CA LEU A 34 5.93 0.14 -11.44
C LEU A 34 6.52 -1.27 -11.58
N VAL A 35 6.79 -1.74 -12.80
CA VAL A 35 7.17 -3.14 -13.04
C VAL A 35 8.44 -3.27 -13.87
N ARG A 36 8.43 -2.79 -15.12
CA ARG A 36 9.52 -3.06 -16.09
C ARG A 36 10.84 -2.40 -15.67
N ASP A 37 10.74 -1.12 -15.31
CA ASP A 37 11.88 -0.24 -15.06
C ASP A 37 11.99 0.11 -13.56
N TYR A 38 11.43 -0.74 -12.69
CA TYR A 38 11.34 -0.53 -11.24
C TYR A 38 12.68 -0.13 -10.58
N ALA A 39 13.81 -0.65 -11.07
CA ALA A 39 15.13 -0.31 -10.51
C ALA A 39 15.42 1.20 -10.57
N SER A 40 14.96 1.88 -11.62
CA SER A 40 15.07 3.33 -11.80
C SER A 40 14.07 4.13 -10.97
N PHE A 41 12.94 3.50 -10.60
CA PHE A 41 11.81 4.13 -9.89
C PHE A 41 11.54 3.48 -8.52
N SER A 42 12.60 2.98 -7.88
CA SER A 42 12.46 2.16 -6.67
C SER A 42 12.30 2.95 -5.38
N ALA A 43 12.39 4.28 -5.43
CA ALA A 43 12.24 5.19 -4.31
C ALA A 43 10.80 5.67 -4.18
N ASN A 44 10.31 5.79 -2.94
CA ASN A 44 8.98 6.32 -2.67
C ASN A 44 9.01 7.84 -2.46
N ASP A 45 7.87 8.49 -2.69
CA ASP A 45 7.70 9.95 -2.55
C ASP A 45 7.63 10.43 -1.08
N PHE A 46 7.61 9.49 -0.13
CA PHE A 46 7.59 9.74 1.31
C PHE A 46 8.77 9.02 1.98
N PRO A 47 9.94 9.68 2.11
CA PRO A 47 11.06 9.10 2.82
C PRO A 47 10.75 9.03 4.32
N VAL A 48 11.12 7.91 4.94
CA VAL A 48 11.05 7.72 6.40
C VAL A 48 12.47 7.69 6.93
N ASP A 49 12.73 8.47 7.98
CA ASP A 49 14.01 8.44 8.69
C ASP A 49 14.05 7.20 9.60
N ALA A 50 15.02 6.32 9.34
CA ALA A 50 15.17 5.07 10.07
C ALA A 50 15.61 5.28 11.53
N GLU A 51 16.28 6.39 11.85
CA GLU A 51 16.69 6.71 13.22
C GLU A 51 15.51 7.29 14.02
N ALA A 52 14.65 8.07 13.34
CA ALA A 52 13.46 8.63 13.96
C ALA A 52 12.36 7.57 14.18
N ASP A 53 12.14 6.68 13.21
CA ASP A 53 11.17 5.59 13.33
C ASP A 53 11.70 4.27 12.70
N PRO A 54 12.39 3.44 13.51
CA PRO A 54 12.95 2.19 13.05
C PRO A 54 11.91 1.11 12.72
N LEU A 55 10.63 1.31 13.08
CA LEU A 55 9.55 0.36 12.77
C LEU A 55 8.84 0.75 11.47
N LEU A 56 8.50 2.03 11.31
CA LEU A 56 7.78 2.52 10.15
C LEU A 56 8.57 2.30 8.85
N ILE A 57 9.90 2.32 8.91
CA ILE A 57 10.75 2.06 7.73
C ILE A 57 10.53 0.67 7.10
N TYR A 58 9.92 -0.27 7.82
CA TYR A 58 9.56 -1.61 7.32
C TYR A 58 8.11 -1.72 6.87
N ASN A 59 7.30 -0.66 7.01
CA ASN A 59 5.92 -0.67 6.57
C ASN A 59 5.85 -0.86 5.04
N PRO A 60 5.06 -1.83 4.52
CA PRO A 60 4.94 -2.10 3.09
C PRO A 60 4.57 -0.91 2.19
N PHE A 61 3.98 0.15 2.76
CA PHE A 61 3.57 1.35 2.03
C PHE A 61 4.67 2.41 1.90
N VAL A 62 5.76 2.30 2.66
CA VAL A 62 6.86 3.29 2.64
C VAL A 62 8.22 2.67 2.37
N VAL A 63 8.39 1.38 2.70
CA VAL A 63 9.65 0.65 2.46
C VAL A 63 9.98 0.65 0.97
N ASP A 64 11.24 0.92 0.64
CA ASP A 64 11.67 1.12 -0.73
C ASP A 64 13.00 0.38 -1.03
N GLY A 65 13.44 0.46 -2.29
CA GLY A 65 14.74 -0.04 -2.73
C GLY A 65 15.06 -1.49 -2.31
N VAL A 66 16.23 -1.68 -1.71
CA VAL A 66 16.73 -3.01 -1.28
C VAL A 66 15.94 -3.57 -0.09
N ARG A 67 15.48 -2.72 0.83
CA ARG A 67 14.69 -3.15 1.99
C ARG A 67 13.36 -3.73 1.51
N TRP A 68 12.67 -3.06 0.59
CA TRP A 68 11.44 -3.56 0.01
C TRP A 68 11.64 -4.93 -0.64
N ARG A 69 12.70 -5.07 -1.46
CA ARG A 69 13.00 -6.35 -2.11
C ARG A 69 13.16 -7.49 -1.10
N LYS A 70 13.90 -7.25 0.00
CA LYS A 70 14.09 -8.24 1.07
C LYS A 70 12.78 -8.55 1.80
N SER A 71 12.03 -7.52 2.23
CA SER A 71 10.75 -7.69 2.91
C SER A 71 9.75 -8.45 2.04
N ARG A 72 9.64 -8.10 0.76
CA ARG A 72 8.76 -8.79 -0.20
C ARG A 72 9.15 -10.25 -0.40
N GLN A 73 10.43 -10.55 -0.54
CA GLN A 73 10.91 -11.94 -0.67
C GLN A 73 10.55 -12.79 0.56
N LEU A 74 10.60 -12.21 1.76
CA LEU A 74 10.23 -12.89 3.01
C LEU A 74 8.71 -13.06 3.16
N LEU A 75 7.93 -12.02 2.85
CA LEU A 75 6.49 -11.98 3.11
C LEU A 75 5.66 -12.68 2.03
N SER A 76 6.01 -12.53 0.74
CA SER A 76 5.23 -13.09 -0.38
C SER A 76 4.89 -14.59 -0.22
N PRO A 77 5.81 -15.49 0.21
CA PRO A 77 5.47 -16.90 0.36
C PRO A 77 4.52 -17.21 1.53
N LEU A 78 4.30 -16.25 2.45
CA LEU A 78 3.36 -16.43 3.56
C LEU A 78 1.90 -16.22 3.13
N TYR A 79 1.67 -15.44 2.08
CA TYR A 79 0.33 -15.08 1.59
C TYR A 79 -0.12 -15.92 0.38
N THR A 80 0.20 -17.21 0.37
CA THR A 80 -0.31 -18.11 -0.67
C THR A 80 -1.79 -18.42 -0.45
N ALA A 81 -2.51 -18.76 -1.52
CA ALA A 81 -3.92 -19.17 -1.44
C ALA A 81 -4.15 -20.36 -0.48
N SER A 82 -3.16 -21.25 -0.31
CA SER A 82 -3.24 -22.35 0.67
C SER A 82 -3.18 -21.84 2.11
N ARG A 83 -2.20 -20.97 2.41
CA ARG A 83 -2.07 -20.35 3.74
C ARG A 83 -3.28 -19.49 4.10
N MET A 84 -3.78 -18.70 3.14
CA MET A 84 -4.99 -17.88 3.36
C MET A 84 -6.21 -18.74 3.67
N ARG A 85 -6.41 -19.88 2.98
CA ARG A 85 -7.48 -20.83 3.30
C ARG A 85 -7.35 -21.43 4.70
N GLN A 86 -6.12 -21.67 5.16
CA GLN A 86 -5.87 -22.15 6.53
C GLN A 86 -6.19 -21.09 7.60
N LEU A 87 -5.97 -19.80 7.28
CA LEU A 87 -6.25 -18.68 8.20
C LEU A 87 -7.73 -18.29 8.25
N PHE A 88 -8.47 -18.53 7.16
CA PHE A 88 -9.85 -18.07 7.00
C PHE A 88 -10.79 -18.45 8.17
N PRO A 89 -10.80 -19.70 8.70
CA PRO A 89 -11.68 -20.04 9.81
C PRO A 89 -11.40 -19.25 11.09
N ALA A 90 -10.12 -18.92 11.34
CA ALA A 90 -9.76 -18.10 12.50
C ALA A 90 -10.22 -16.64 12.31
N MET A 91 -10.13 -16.12 11.09
CA MET A 91 -10.64 -14.78 10.75
C MET A 91 -12.16 -14.72 10.92
N GLU A 92 -12.89 -15.69 10.37
CA GLU A 92 -14.34 -15.80 10.49
C GLU A 92 -14.79 -15.81 11.95
N ARG A 93 -14.17 -16.67 12.78
CA ARG A 93 -14.46 -16.72 14.22
C ARG A 93 -14.27 -15.36 14.92
N ILE A 94 -13.22 -14.61 14.57
CA ILE A 94 -12.96 -13.29 15.16
C ILE A 94 -14.02 -12.28 14.69
N CYS A 95 -14.41 -12.33 13.41
CA CYS A 95 -15.49 -11.51 12.89
C CYS A 95 -16.81 -11.80 13.60
N ASP A 96 -17.15 -13.07 13.84
CA ASP A 96 -18.36 -13.47 14.56
C ASP A 96 -18.35 -12.93 15.99
N GLN A 97 -17.21 -13.05 16.70
CA GLN A 97 -17.03 -12.48 18.04
C GLN A 97 -17.22 -10.96 18.06
N LEU A 98 -16.72 -10.26 17.04
CA LEU A 98 -16.90 -8.82 16.92
C LEU A 98 -18.37 -8.46 16.68
N VAL A 99 -19.07 -9.20 15.80
CA VAL A 99 -20.49 -8.98 15.51
C VAL A 99 -21.34 -9.22 16.76
N GLU A 100 -21.10 -10.31 17.49
CA GLU A 100 -21.78 -10.62 18.75
C GLU A 100 -21.54 -9.52 19.79
N TYR A 101 -20.28 -9.09 19.95
CA TYR A 101 -19.93 -8.02 20.87
C TYR A 101 -20.65 -6.72 20.52
N VAL A 102 -20.55 -6.25 19.27
CA VAL A 102 -21.21 -5.01 18.84
C VAL A 102 -22.73 -5.14 18.99
N GLY A 103 -23.32 -6.26 18.57
CA GLY A 103 -24.75 -6.55 18.69
C GLY A 103 -25.27 -6.47 20.13
N GLY A 104 -24.50 -7.01 21.09
CA GLY A 104 -24.83 -6.95 22.52
C GLY A 104 -24.66 -5.57 23.17
N HIS A 105 -24.01 -4.62 22.49
CA HIS A 105 -23.72 -3.27 22.98
C HIS A 105 -24.44 -2.17 22.18
N VAL A 106 -25.31 -2.53 21.23
CA VAL A 106 -26.12 -1.54 20.50
C VAL A 106 -27.00 -0.77 21.48
N GLY A 107 -26.87 0.56 21.50
CA GLY A 107 -27.65 1.45 22.36
C GLY A 107 -27.15 1.57 23.80
N ARG A 108 -25.97 1.02 24.11
CA ARG A 108 -25.26 1.29 25.37
C ARG A 108 -24.20 2.34 25.13
N ASP A 109 -24.04 3.28 26.07
CA ASP A 109 -22.91 4.18 26.06
C ASP A 109 -21.63 3.36 26.25
N LEU A 110 -20.66 3.58 25.37
CA LEU A 110 -19.29 3.08 25.54
C LEU A 110 -18.66 3.98 26.60
N GLU A 111 -18.57 3.50 27.85
CA GLU A 111 -17.68 4.11 28.86
C GLU A 111 -16.22 4.04 28.43
#